data_AF-A0A844MAD3-F1
#
_entry.id   AF-A0A844MAD3-F1
#
_cell.length_a   1.000
_cell.length_b   1.000
_cell.length_c   1.000
_cell.angle_alpha   90.00
_cell.angle_beta   90.00
_cell.angle_gamma   90.00
#
_symmetry.space_group_name_H-M   'P 1'
#
loop_
_entity.id
_entity.type
_entity.pdbx_description
1 polymer ?
#
loop_
_entity_poly.entity_id
_entity_poly.type
_entity_poly.pdbx_seq_one_letter_code
_entity_poly.pdbx_strand_id
1 'polypeptide(L)' 'MNHFYLKIQKVDKTCLFELSWGKSQHITAELFYPETIILSYKEWQKTYCNFYSNQSRGKVID' A
#
# COMPACT_ATOMS: atom_id res chain seq x y z
N MET A 1 -24.06 13.43 -3.96
CA MET A 1 -22.89 12.55 -3.82
C MET A 1 -22.26 12.80 -2.46
N ASN A 2 -22.12 11.77 -1.63
CA ASN A 2 -21.36 11.90 -0.39
C ASN A 2 -19.88 11.72 -0.72
N HIS A 3 -19.05 12.69 -0.33
CA HIS A 3 -17.60 12.54 -0.37
C HIS A 3 -17.17 11.71 0.84
N PHE A 4 -16.36 10.69 0.58
CA PHE A 4 -15.77 9.84 1.60
C PHE A 4 -14.30 10.26 1.76
N TYR A 5 -13.90 10.49 3.01
CA TYR A 5 -12.55 10.88 3.38
C TYR A 5 -11.94 9.77 4.21
N LEU A 6 -10.89 9.14 3.70
CA LEU A 6 -10.15 8.10 4.42
C LEU A 6 -8.87 8.71 5.01
N LYS A 7 -8.74 8.60 6.33
CA LYS A 7 -7.53 8.93 7.08
C LYS A 7 -6.93 7.62 7.60
N ILE A 8 -5.62 7.48 7.43
CA ILE A 8 -4.88 6.29 7.87
C ILE A 8 -3.78 6.76 8.82
N GLN A 9 -3.74 6.20 10.01
CA GLN A 9 -2.71 6.44 11.01
C GLN A 9 -2.04 5.13 11.34
N LYS A 10 -0.71 5.11 11.26
CA LYS A 10 0.09 3.97 11.70
C LYS A 10 0.74 4.30 13.04
N VAL A 11 0.47 3.47 14.04
CA VAL A 11 1.12 3.55 15.35
C VAL A 11 1.72 2.17 15.62
N ASP A 12 3.06 2.11 15.67
CA ASP A 12 3.82 0.87 15.79
C ASP A 12 3.42 -0.19 14.74
N LYS A 13 2.86 -1.34 15.17
CA LYS A 13 2.40 -2.43 14.30
C LYS A 13 0.90 -2.41 14.06
N THR A 14 0.23 -1.30 14.35
CA THR A 14 -1.21 -1.15 14.19
C THR A 14 -1.52 -0.02 13.21
N CYS A 15 -2.47 -0.27 12.31
CA CYS A 15 -3.04 0.73 11.43
C CYS A 15 -4.47 1.04 11.89
N LEU A 16 -4.72 2.30 12.22
CA LEU A 16 -6.06 2.85 12.42
C LEU A 16 -6.54 3.48 11.11
N PHE A 17 -7.65 2.97 10.61
CA PHE A 17 -8.38 3.51 9.48
C PHE A 17 -9.57 4.28 10.01
N GLU A 18 -9.72 5.53 9.62
CA GLU A 18 -10.85 6.38 9.95
C GLU A 18 -11.48 6.84 8.63
N LEU A 19 -12.70 6.37 8.35
CA LEU A 19 -13.48 6.79 7.20
C LEU A 19 -14.53 7.78 7.68
N SER A 20 -14.54 9.00 7.13
CA SER A 20 -15.54 10.02 7.45
C SER A 20 -16.31 10.47 6.20
N TRP A 21 -17.59 10.82 6.40
CA TRP A 21 -18.48 11.33 5.35
C TRP A 21 -19.63 12.15 5.95
N GLY A 22 -20.32 12.90 5.09
CA GLY A 22 -21.40 13.78 5.53
C GLY A 22 -20.93 14.86 6.51
N LYS A 23 -21.78 15.26 7.45
CA LYS A 23 -21.47 16.37 8.38
C LYS A 23 -20.60 15.96 9.57
N SER A 24 -20.71 14.71 10.04
CA SER A 24 -19.96 14.20 11.20
C SER A 24 -19.93 12.67 11.29
N GLN A 25 -20.33 11.96 10.23
CA GLN A 25 -20.33 10.49 10.25
C GLN A 25 -18.91 10.02 10.06
N HIS A 26 -18.47 9.11 10.93
CA HIS A 26 -17.20 8.45 10.79
C HIS A 26 -17.28 7.03 11.35
N ILE A 27 -16.46 6.15 10.81
CA ILE A 27 -16.25 4.79 11.31
C ILE A 27 -14.75 4.51 11.35
N THR A 28 -14.34 3.77 12.38
CA THR A 28 -12.95 3.38 12.56
C THR A 28 -12.78 1.88 12.44
N ALA A 29 -11.66 1.44 11.87
CA ALA A 29 -11.23 0.05 11.87
C ALA A 29 -9.75 -0.01 12.28
N GLU A 30 -9.44 -0.93 13.19
CA GLU A 30 -8.07 -1.19 13.63
C GLU A 30 -7.61 -2.52 13.05
N LEU A 31 -6.44 -2.52 12.43
CA LEU A 31 -5.84 -3.74 11.89
C LEU A 31 -4.39 -3.81 12.34
N PHE A 32 -4.01 -4.98 12.85
CA PHE A 32 -2.60 -5.31 13.01
C PHE A 32 -1.95 -5.38 11.64
N TYR A 33 -0.82 -4.70 11.48
CA TYR A 33 -0.03 -4.64 10.27
C TYR A 33 1.15 -5.62 10.41
N PRO A 34 1.01 -6.87 9.92
CA PRO A 34 1.97 -7.92 10.17
C PRO A 34 3.29 -7.64 9.43
N GLU A 35 4.42 -7.86 10.09
CA GLU A 35 5.75 -7.66 9.50
C GLU A 35 5.98 -8.52 8.25
N THR A 36 5.34 -9.68 8.18
CA THR A 36 5.40 -10.57 7.02
C THR A 36 4.94 -9.87 5.74
N ILE A 37 3.93 -8.99 5.79
CA ILE A 37 3.45 -8.27 4.61
C ILE A 37 4.49 -7.26 4.10
N ILE A 38 5.25 -6.65 5.01
CA ILE A 38 6.34 -5.73 4.67
C ILE A 38 7.46 -6.49 4.00
N LEU A 39 7.82 -7.66 4.53
CA LEU A 39 8.87 -8.51 3.97
C LEU A 39 8.50 -8.97 2.57
N SER A 40 7.28 -9.50 2.38
CA SER A 40 6.79 -9.90 1.05
C SER A 40 6.75 -8.74 0.07
N TYR A 41 6.32 -7.55 0.51
CA TYR A 41 6.33 -6.36 -0.35
C TYR A 41 7.74 -5.97 -0.79
N LYS A 42 8.72 -5.97 0.14
CA LYS A 42 10.12 -5.65 -0.19
C LYS A 42 10.72 -6.66 -1.16
N GLU A 43 10.42 -7.95 -0.97
CA GLU A 43 10.88 -9.01 -1.87
C GLU A 43 10.28 -8.87 -3.28
N TRP A 44 8.97 -8.62 -3.36
CA TRP A 44 8.30 -8.32 -4.61
C TRP A 44 8.91 -7.09 -5.30
N GLN A 45 9.10 -5.99 -4.56
CA GLN A 45 9.66 -4.75 -5.10
C GLN A 45 11.07 -4.97 -5.64
N LYS A 46 11.93 -5.66 -4.89
CA LYS A 46 13.28 -6.01 -5.34
C LYS A 46 13.24 -6.85 -6.62
N THR A 47 12.38 -7.88 -6.66
CA THR A 47 12.24 -8.75 -7.83
C THR A 47 11.74 -7.99 -9.05
N TYR A 48 10.72 -7.15 -8.87
CA TYR A 48 10.18 -6.28 -9.90
C TYR A 48 11.25 -5.32 -10.43
N CYS A 49 11.92 -4.56 -9.55
CA CYS A 49 13.00 -3.67 -9.95
C CYS A 49 14.11 -4.43 -10.67
N ASN A 50 14.57 -5.58 -10.17
CA ASN A 50 15.60 -6.38 -10.83
C ASN A 50 15.17 -6.86 -12.23
N PHE A 51 13.93 -7.34 -12.35
CA PHE A 51 13.39 -7.78 -13.63
C PHE A 51 13.41 -6.65 -14.67
N TYR A 52 12.99 -5.45 -14.27
CA TYR A 52 12.85 -4.31 -15.18
C TYR A 52 14.12 -3.46 -15.33
N SER A 53 15.06 -3.50 -14.37
CA SER A 53 16.33 -2.74 -14.43
C SER A 53 17.34 -3.39 -15.35
N ASN A 54 17.23 -4.69 -15.61
CA ASN A 54 17.99 -5.35 -16.66
C ASN A 54 17.38 -4.94 -18.00
N GLN A 55 17.97 -3.92 -18.63
CA GLN A 55 17.54 -3.23 -19.86
C GLN A 55 17.50 -4.11 -21.15
N SER A 56 17.17 -5.38 -21.04
CA SER A 56 16.99 -6.30 -22.16
C SER A 56 15.51 -6.43 -22.55
N ARG A 57 14.81 -5.29 -22.65
CA ARG A 57 13.49 -5.23 -23.29
C ARG A 57 13.61 -4.43 -24.57
N GLY A 58 13.51 -5.12 -25.71
CA GLY A 58 13.39 -4.49 -27.04
C GLY A 58 14.69 -4.35 -27.84
N LYS A 59 15.78 -5.06 -27.51
CA LYS A 59 16.85 -5.24 -28.51
C LYS A 59 16.34 -6.19 -29.59
N VAL A 60 15.94 -5.61 -30.73
CA VAL A 60 15.98 -6.34 -32.00
C VAL A 60 17.43 -6.74 -32.19
N ILE A 61 17.65 -8.05 -32.28
CA ILE A 61 18.95 -8.62 -32.59
C ILE A 61 19.13 -8.32 -34.09
N ASP A 62 19.99 -7.35 -34.42
CA ASP A 62 20.47 -7.16 -35.80
C ASP A 62 21.42 -8.31 -36.20
#